data_AF-A0A9E0N8A6-F1
#
_entry.id   AF-A0A9E0N8A6-F1
#
_cell.length_a   1.000
_cell.length_b   1.000
_cell.length_c   1.000
_cell.angle_alpha   90.00
_cell.angle_beta   90.00
_cell.angle_gamma   90.00
#
_symmetry.space_group_name_H-M   'P 1'
#
loop_
_entity.id
_entity.type
_entity.pdbx_description
1 polymer ?
#
loop_
_entity_poly.entity_id
_entity_poly.type
_entity_poly.pdbx_seq_one_letter_code
_entity_poly.pdbx_strand_id
1 'polypeptide(L)' 'MPRPSSLRITLGVLLGLSLVGGCVRVQPHQRETLTRPSMRQDELPLRATLDGHIWEYREGSIGGTGVGVGGCGCN' A
#
# COMPACT_ATOMS: atom_id res chain seq x y z
N MET A 1 -40.34 2.69 20.65
CA MET A 1 -39.11 3.17 21.31
C MET A 1 -38.11 2.01 21.34
N PRO A 2 -37.03 2.03 20.54
CA PRO A 2 -36.02 0.97 20.56
C PRO A 2 -35.28 0.96 21.91
N ARG A 3 -35.12 -0.22 22.51
CA ARG A 3 -34.44 -0.38 23.81
C ARG A 3 -32.94 -0.09 23.65
N PRO A 4 -32.25 0.46 24.66
CA PRO A 4 -30.82 0.80 24.57
C PRO A 4 -29.93 -0.42 24.27
N SER A 5 -30.37 -1.63 24.63
CA SER A 5 -29.71 -2.89 24.25
C SER A 5 -29.83 -3.20 22.75
N SER A 6 -30.98 -2.92 22.15
CA SER A 6 -31.19 -3.10 20.70
C SER A 6 -30.33 -2.13 19.87
N LEU A 7 -30.09 -0.91 20.38
CA LEU A 7 -29.22 0.08 19.73
C LEU A 7 -27.74 -0.32 19.75
N ARG A 8 -27.26 -0.92 20.84
CA ARG A 8 -25.88 -1.42 20.95
C ARG A 8 -25.62 -2.59 20.00
N ILE A 9 -26.61 -3.48 19.86
CA ILE A 9 -26.53 -4.64 18.97
C ILE A 9 -26.49 -4.18 17.51
N THR A 10 -27.36 -3.25 17.08
CA THR A 10 -27.32 -2.73 15.70
C THR A 10 -26.02 -2.00 15.38
N LEU A 11 -25.48 -1.20 16.31
CA LEU A 11 -24.19 -0.53 16.11
C LEU A 11 -23.03 -1.53 15.97
N GLY A 12 -23.02 -2.58 16.79
CA GLY A 12 -22.01 -3.64 16.72
C GLY A 12 -22.06 -4.42 15.41
N VAL A 13 -23.26 -4.72 14.90
CA VAL A 13 -23.45 -5.39 13.61
C VAL A 13 -22.98 -4.52 12.45
N LEU A 14 -23.30 -3.22 12.46
CA LEU A 14 -22.86 -2.28 11.42
C LEU A 14 -21.34 -2.13 11.38
N LEU A 15 -20.71 -2.04 12.55
CA LEU A 15 -19.24 -1.98 12.65
C LEU A 15 -18.61 -3.29 12.16
N GLY A 16 -19.15 -4.44 12.56
CA GLY A 16 -18.70 -5.76 12.11
C GLY A 16 -18.72 -5.92 10.58
N LEU A 17 -19.78 -5.46 9.92
CA LEU A 17 -19.90 -5.55 8.46
C LEU A 17 -18.84 -4.73 7.71
N SER A 18 -18.40 -3.59 8.25
CA SER A 18 -17.39 -2.74 7.60
C SER A 18 -16.01 -3.40 7.49
N LEU A 19 -15.70 -4.36 8.36
CA LEU A 19 -14.39 -5.02 8.41
C LEU A 19 -14.23 -6.12 7.32
N VAL A 20 -15.32 -6.58 6.73
CA VAL A 20 -15.32 -7.72 5.78
C VAL A 20 -15.18 -7.25 4.31
N GLY A 21 -15.33 -5.96 4.04
CA GLY A 21 -15.47 -5.41 2.67
C GLY A 21 -14.19 -5.00 1.92
N GLY A 22 -12.99 -5.40 2.36
CA GLY A 22 -11.72 -4.81 1.87
C GLY A 22 -10.94 -5.61 0.82
N CYS A 23 -11.19 -6.92 0.68
CA CYS A 23 -10.32 -7.79 -0.11
C CYS A 23 -11.06 -8.34 -1.33
N VAL A 24 -10.83 -7.74 -2.50
CA VAL A 24 -11.31 -8.27 -3.79
C VAL A 24 -10.13 -8.77 -4.61
N ARG A 25 -10.21 -10.00 -5.12
CA ARG A 25 -9.21 -10.57 -6.02
C ARG A 25 -9.48 -10.06 -7.42
N VAL A 26 -8.67 -9.11 -7.89
CA VAL A 26 -8.72 -8.58 -9.26
C VAL A 26 -7.72 -9.31 -10.15
N GLN A 27 -8.05 -9.44 -11.43
CA GLN A 27 -7.10 -9.97 -12.42
C GLN A 27 -6.00 -8.94 -12.70
N PRO A 28 -4.76 -9.37 -13.03
CA PRO A 28 -3.62 -8.44 -13.20
C PRO A 28 -3.89 -7.29 -14.18
N HIS A 29 -4.54 -7.57 -15.30
CA HIS A 29 -4.88 -6.55 -16.32
C HIS A 29 -5.89 -5.50 -15.81
N GLN A 30 -6.71 -5.82 -14.79
CA GLN A 30 -7.63 -4.85 -14.19
C GLN A 30 -6.90 -3.79 -13.35
N ARG A 31 -5.60 -4.00 -13.05
CA ARG A 31 -4.75 -3.05 -12.32
C ARG A 31 -4.01 -2.09 -13.25
N GLU A 32 -4.03 -2.31 -14.57
CA GLU A 32 -3.27 -1.54 -15.55
C GLU A 32 -3.56 -0.03 -15.47
N THR A 33 -4.82 0.36 -15.24
CA THR A 33 -5.22 1.77 -15.12
C THR A 33 -4.59 2.49 -13.92
N LEU A 34 -4.16 1.73 -12.90
CA LEU A 34 -3.56 2.24 -11.67
C LEU A 34 -2.03 2.34 -11.74
N THR A 35 -1.38 1.78 -12.76
CA THR A 35 0.09 1.74 -12.89
C THR A 35 0.52 2.52 -14.11
N ARG A 36 0.32 3.84 -14.07
CA ARG A 36 0.81 4.73 -15.13
C ARG A 36 2.33 4.78 -15.08
N PRO A 37 3.01 4.85 -16.25
CA PRO A 37 4.47 5.03 -16.29
C PRO A 37 4.95 6.24 -15.48
N SER A 38 4.12 7.30 -15.40
CA SER A 38 4.35 8.52 -14.61
C SER A 38 4.42 8.32 -13.09
N MET A 39 4.06 7.13 -12.60
CA MET A 39 4.09 6.77 -11.17
C MET A 39 5.34 5.93 -10.83
N ARG A 40 6.23 5.68 -11.80
CA ARG A 40 7.48 4.99 -11.54
C ARG A 40 8.36 5.87 -10.68
N GLN A 41 8.83 5.34 -9.56
CA GLN A 41 9.72 6.06 -8.66
C GLN A 41 11.09 6.34 -9.32
N ASP A 42 11.52 5.46 -10.22
CA ASP A 42 12.83 5.51 -10.87
C ASP A 42 12.73 5.82 -12.38
N GLU A 43 12.01 6.88 -12.74
CA GLU A 43 11.97 7.34 -14.15
C GLU A 43 13.35 7.75 -14.68
N LEU A 44 14.23 8.25 -13.80
CA LEU A 44 15.63 8.54 -14.10
C LEU A 44 16.54 7.65 -13.23
N PRO A 45 17.16 6.61 -13.82
CA PRO A 45 18.04 5.69 -13.08
C PRO A 45 19.18 6.40 -12.35
N LEU A 46 19.76 7.43 -12.98
CA LEU A 46 20.84 8.22 -12.39
C LEU A 46 20.40 8.93 -11.10
N ARG A 47 19.17 9.45 -11.08
CA ARG A 47 18.64 10.13 -9.91
C ARG A 47 18.37 9.16 -8.78
N ALA A 48 17.77 8.00 -9.09
CA ALA A 48 17.55 6.93 -8.13
C ALA A 48 18.87 6.44 -7.48
N THR A 49 19.94 6.29 -8.27
CA THR A 49 21.26 5.92 -7.73
C THR A 49 21.85 7.00 -6.81
N LEU A 50 21.71 8.28 -7.17
CA LEU A 50 22.22 9.39 -6.35
C LEU A 50 21.44 9.52 -5.04
N ASP A 51 20.11 9.45 -5.10
CA ASP A 51 19.25 9.51 -3.92
C ASP A 51 19.52 8.33 -2.98
N GLY A 52 19.74 7.13 -3.54
CA GLY A 52 20.17 5.95 -2.78
C GLY A 52 21.52 6.16 -2.07
N HIS A 53 22.51 6.76 -2.72
CA HIS A 53 23.80 7.09 -2.10
C HIS A 53 23.69 8.15 -1.00
N ILE A 54 22.84 9.18 -1.20
CA ILE A 54 22.62 10.22 -0.18
C ILE A 54 21.95 9.61 1.06
N TRP A 55 20.98 8.71 0.86
CA TRP A 55 20.30 8.00 1.93
C TRP A 55 21.24 7.05 2.68
N GLU A 56 22.07 6.29 1.98
CA GLU A 56 23.08 5.42 2.61
C GLU A 56 24.11 6.23 3.43
N TYR A 57 24.50 7.42 2.95
CA TYR A 57 25.41 8.28 3.70
C TYR A 57 24.79 8.81 5.02
N ARG A 58 23.49 9.08 5.01
CA ARG A 58 22.79 9.67 6.16
C ARG A 58 22.25 8.63 7.14
N GLU A 59 21.75 7.51 6.62
CA GLU A 59 21.06 6.45 7.37
C GLU A 59 21.77 5.09 7.27
N GLY A 60 23.08 5.06 6.98
CA GLY A 60 23.90 3.87 6.67
C GLY A 60 23.90 2.72 7.68
N SER A 61 23.22 2.84 8.82
CA SER A 61 22.98 1.74 9.76
C SER A 61 21.74 0.90 9.41
N ILE A 62 20.87 1.35 8.49
CA ILE A 62 19.60 0.69 8.14
C ILE A 62 19.78 -0.40 7.05
N GLY A 63 20.97 -0.49 6.44
CA GLY A 63 21.22 -1.37 5.30
C GLY A 63 20.66 -0.74 4.03
N GLY A 64 21.52 -0.61 3.00
CA GLY A 64 21.17 0.04 1.76
C GLY A 64 19.95 -0.58 1.06
N THR A 65 19.32 0.19 0.18
CA THR A 65 18.17 -0.19 -0.65
C THR A 65 18.46 -1.35 -1.64
N GLY A 66 19.63 -1.98 -1.55
CA GLY A 66 20.12 -3.05 -2.42
C GLY A 66 19.48 -4.43 -2.23
N VAL A 67 18.44 -4.57 -1.42
CA VAL A 67 17.65 -5.80 -1.28
C VAL A 67 16.18 -5.51 -1.51
N GLY A 68 15.76 -5.64 -2.77
CA GLY A 68 14.38 -5.87 -3.16
C GLY A 68 13.38 -4.80 -2.76
N VAL A 69 13.41 -3.64 -3.43
CA VAL A 69 12.20 -2.80 -3.56
C VAL A 69 11.22 -3.47 -4.52
N GLY A 70 10.60 -4.54 -4.02
CA GLY A 70 9.38 -5.11 -4.58
C GLY A 70 8.22 -4.19 -4.24
N GLY A 71 8.05 -3.10 -4.99
CA GLY A 71 6.78 -2.39 -5.03
C GLY A 71 5.70 -3.36 -5.52
N CYS A 72 4.69 -3.65 -4.71
CA CYS A 72 3.49 -4.48 -4.97
C CYS A 72 3.62 -5.72 -5.91
N GLY A 73 4.84 -6.27 -6.06
CA GLY A 73 5.20 -7.45 -6.85
C GLY A 73 4.31 -7.73 -8.06
N CYS A 74 4.51 -7.00 -9.16
CA CYS A 74 3.97 -7.37 -10.47
C CYS A 74 5.11 -7.88 -11.36
N ASN A 75 5.41 -9.18 -11.27
CA ASN A 75 5.78 -9.97 -12.46
C ASN A 75 4.52 -10.65 -12.97
#